data_AF-A0A9P8MJQ1-F1
#
_entry.id   AF-A0A9P8MJQ1-F1
#
_cell.length_a   1.000
_cell.length_b   1.000
_cell.length_c   1.000
_cell.angle_alpha   90.00
_cell.angle_beta   90.00
_cell.angle_gamma   90.00
#
_symmetry.space_group_name_H-M   'P 1'
#
loop_
_entity.id
_entity.type
_entity.pdbx_description
1 polymer ?
#
loop_
_entity_poly.entity_id
_entity_poly.type
_entity_poly.pdbx_seq_one_letter_code
_entity_poly.pdbx_strand_id
1 'polypeptide(L)'
;MDSRRPKLSVYERFLAGFVRKPSGELLSSFGPSQNTIVSSWDQIQMQILKYRHLTLEPGQPLRTVVTIDDEAGEEAVSGQAAASSRQLALYEHPICEANESYSIGIALTLNPTSTPAADVDLDVFFASLILGGIHFDFGKNEDFLQHATSLDSITDAIVHHFDASLRYVAKADMWNKGGRDYFRERIWHFVSRGKKIELCLPAFPCKSSNQGKVQGTSPDRGEFIALSNLHSFIEGIERLYEPGAKLWIISDGHVFSDCIGVDDSAVDEYGAQLIAMSNSIALQRGGVDRIGFKSLVDLFAVAKLEGANLGPSLDAKMPSVQHFLGTKLTEEAETCRRILQEAFQLDHGELRKRLDSQDTGIVALYRGFSKFMLEDLALNPYTRGRSQSQRRKLSSKVAFEMIQRNQAYSNLVEVMFPHHVRLSIHAHNNIGPKFGIQMLGSGVRSTNVLSPDGGLVKFCDELHVPTPWHNCIVEIEGHPKLYITKSSIVLSALATGSFTGGWTGTQATGAHFYLRPSTSLPAAPRAQALASAPLLMEKA
;
A
#
# COMPACT_ATOMS: atom_id res chain seq x y z
N MET A 1 9.74 27.73 -11.93
CA MET A 1 10.97 27.05 -11.45
C MET A 1 11.35 27.76 -10.18
N ASP A 2 10.97 27.20 -9.03
CA ASP A 2 11.39 27.71 -7.72
C ASP A 2 12.86 27.31 -7.55
N SER A 3 13.74 28.30 -7.36
CA SER A 3 15.20 28.16 -7.35
C SER A 3 15.75 27.75 -5.98
N ARG A 4 14.91 27.26 -5.08
CA ARG A 4 15.35 26.66 -3.82
C ARG A 4 15.97 25.30 -4.12
N ARG A 5 17.17 25.02 -3.58
CA ARG A 5 17.73 23.66 -3.55
C ARG A 5 16.63 22.71 -3.00
N PRO A 6 16.46 21.51 -3.57
CA PRO A 6 15.42 20.60 -3.09
C PRO A 6 15.69 20.31 -1.61
N LYS A 7 14.77 20.76 -0.75
CA LYS A 7 14.72 20.39 0.65
C LYS A 7 14.38 18.90 0.67
N LEU A 8 15.25 18.09 1.27
CA LEU A 8 14.97 16.66 1.45
C LEU A 8 13.75 16.49 2.36
N SER A 9 12.84 15.59 1.98
CA SER A 9 11.71 15.24 2.83
C SER A 9 12.17 14.58 4.13
N VAL A 10 11.25 14.45 5.10
CA VAL A 10 11.52 13.72 6.35
C VAL A 10 11.91 12.27 6.04
N TYR A 11 11.24 11.65 5.08
CA TYR A 11 11.54 10.29 4.64
C TYR A 11 12.92 10.17 4.00
N GLU A 12 13.34 11.13 3.16
CA GLU A 12 14.69 11.12 2.58
C GLU A 12 15.80 11.27 3.63
N ARG A 13 15.49 11.91 4.77
CA ARG A 13 16.39 12.01 5.92
C ARG A 13 16.22 10.87 6.93
N PHE A 14 15.17 10.06 6.82
CA PHE A 14 14.87 8.99 7.75
C PHE A 14 15.88 7.86 7.58
N LEU A 15 16.76 7.71 8.57
CA LEU A 15 17.81 6.70 8.54
C LEU A 15 17.27 5.36 9.01
N ALA A 16 16.69 5.35 10.21
CA ALA A 16 16.08 4.18 10.83
C ALA A 16 15.23 4.58 12.04
N GLY A 17 14.30 3.68 12.40
CA GLY A 17 13.70 3.66 13.72
C GLY A 17 14.52 2.77 14.66
N PHE A 18 14.36 3.02 15.96
CA PHE A 18 15.03 2.26 17.00
C PHE A 18 14.17 2.17 18.25
N VAL A 19 14.45 1.16 19.06
CA VAL A 19 13.85 1.02 20.39
C VAL A 19 14.95 0.69 21.38
N ARG A 20 14.95 1.38 22.52
CA ARG A 20 15.96 1.20 23.57
C ARG A 20 15.36 1.15 24.96
N LYS A 21 16.09 0.54 25.90
CA LYS A 21 15.79 0.64 27.33
C LYS A 21 16.17 2.03 27.88
N PRO A 22 15.66 2.41 29.06
CA PRO A 22 16.12 3.57 29.81
C PRO A 22 17.61 3.54 30.13
N SER A 23 18.22 2.35 30.22
CA SER A 23 19.68 2.17 30.37
C SER A 23 20.49 2.60 29.15
N GLY A 24 19.84 2.83 28.01
CA GLY A 24 20.48 3.13 26.72
C GLY A 24 20.73 1.90 25.85
N GLU A 25 20.49 0.69 26.34
CA GLU A 25 20.63 -0.56 25.57
C GLU A 25 19.67 -0.59 24.38
N LEU A 26 20.19 -0.84 23.17
CA LEU A 26 19.38 -1.03 21.96
C LEU A 26 18.67 -2.37 21.99
N LEU A 27 17.35 -2.36 21.83
CA LEU A 27 16.52 -3.57 21.75
C LEU A 27 16.22 -3.98 20.31
N SER A 28 16.01 -2.99 19.45
CA SER A 28 15.68 -3.21 18.05
C SER A 28 16.00 -1.98 17.22
N SER A 29 16.32 -2.20 15.95
CA SER A 29 16.34 -1.15 14.93
C SER A 29 15.60 -1.66 13.70
N PHE A 30 15.05 -0.74 12.91
CA PHE A 30 14.27 -1.04 11.72
C PHE A 30 14.33 0.11 10.71
N GLY A 31 13.96 -0.17 9.47
CA GLY A 31 14.02 0.80 8.38
C GLY A 31 15.26 0.64 7.49
N PRO A 32 15.44 1.56 6.52
CA PRO A 32 16.33 1.34 5.39
C PRO A 32 17.81 1.24 5.76
N SER A 33 18.24 1.96 6.79
CA SER A 33 19.64 1.99 7.24
C SER A 33 19.80 1.55 8.70
N GLN A 34 18.98 0.58 9.14
CA GLN A 34 19.03 0.05 10.51
C GLN A 34 20.44 -0.42 10.92
N ASN A 35 21.19 -1.03 10.00
CA ASN A 35 22.54 -1.52 10.27
C ASN A 35 23.51 -0.40 10.67
N THR A 36 23.34 0.80 10.09
CA THR A 36 24.12 1.99 10.44
C THR A 36 23.85 2.44 11.88
N ILE A 37 22.58 2.39 12.32
CA ILE A 37 22.24 2.68 13.72
C ILE A 37 22.82 1.63 14.65
N VAL A 38 22.73 0.34 14.29
CA VAL A 38 23.27 -0.76 15.09
C VAL A 38 24.79 -0.65 15.22
N SER A 39 25.52 -0.41 14.13
CA SER A 39 26.99 -0.30 14.14
C SER A 39 27.50 0.91 14.92
N SER A 40 26.76 2.01 14.91
CA SER A 40 27.15 3.25 15.58
C SER A 40 26.49 3.44 16.95
N TRP A 41 25.79 2.43 17.46
CA TRP A 41 24.96 2.59 18.66
C TRP A 41 25.75 2.98 19.90
N ASP A 42 26.96 2.45 20.09
CA ASP A 42 27.79 2.79 21.26
C ASP A 42 28.10 4.30 21.31
N GLN A 43 28.42 4.91 20.16
CA GLN A 43 28.64 6.35 20.03
C GLN A 43 27.37 7.15 20.33
N ILE A 44 26.23 6.66 19.84
CA ILE A 44 24.91 7.27 20.05
C ILE A 44 24.50 7.19 21.52
N GLN A 45 24.60 6.01 22.14
CA GLN A 45 24.21 5.72 23.52
C GLN A 45 24.96 6.60 24.51
N MET A 46 26.28 6.77 24.34
CA MET A 46 27.09 7.63 25.20
C MET A 46 26.58 9.09 25.18
N GLN A 47 26.16 9.58 24.01
CA GLN A 47 25.67 10.95 23.86
C GLN A 47 24.25 11.10 24.43
N ILE A 48 23.35 10.16 24.16
CA ILE A 48 21.98 10.18 24.73
C ILE A 48 22.02 10.22 26.27
N LEU A 49 22.88 9.40 26.88
CA LEU A 49 22.99 9.34 28.34
C LEU A 49 23.64 10.61 28.94
N LYS A 50 24.54 11.26 28.19
CA LYS A 50 25.23 12.50 28.60
C LYS A 50 24.33 13.73 28.48
N TYR A 51 23.59 13.85 27.38
CA TYR A 51 22.73 14.98 27.07
C TYR A 51 21.29 14.65 27.51
N ARG A 52 21.03 14.57 28.83
CA ARG A 52 19.67 14.43 29.35
C ARG A 52 18.81 15.64 28.95
N HIS A 53 18.04 15.44 27.88
CA HIS A 53 16.81 16.10 27.44
C HIS A 53 16.85 17.65 27.34
N LEU A 54 17.00 18.17 26.12
CA LEU A 54 16.41 19.47 25.78
C LEU A 54 14.89 19.26 25.77
N THR A 55 14.21 19.56 26.87
CA THR A 55 12.76 19.45 26.96
C THR A 55 12.11 20.34 25.91
N LEU A 56 11.34 19.70 25.03
CA LEU A 56 10.23 20.35 24.37
C LEU A 56 8.97 20.21 25.24
N GLU A 57 7.92 20.95 24.89
CA GLU A 57 6.66 21.01 25.62
C GLU A 57 6.10 19.62 25.98
N PRO A 58 5.39 19.47 27.12
CA PRO A 58 4.75 18.20 27.49
C PRO A 58 3.95 17.60 26.32
N GLY A 59 4.20 16.33 26.01
CA GLY A 59 3.56 15.60 24.90
C GLY A 59 4.37 15.56 23.59
N GLN A 60 5.44 16.34 23.46
CA GLN A 60 6.34 16.26 22.30
C GLN A 60 7.43 15.20 22.47
N PRO A 61 7.95 14.62 21.37
CA PRO A 61 9.06 13.68 21.44
C PRO A 61 10.32 14.37 21.95
N LEU A 62 11.08 13.64 22.75
CA LEU A 62 12.40 14.03 23.22
C LEU A 62 13.34 14.16 22.04
N ARG A 63 14.07 15.27 21.94
CA ARG A 63 15.02 15.49 20.85
C ARG A 63 16.46 15.47 21.36
N THR A 64 17.32 14.71 20.68
CA THR A 64 18.76 14.66 20.95
C THR A 64 19.53 14.75 19.64
N VAL A 65 20.54 15.62 19.57
CA VAL A 65 21.46 15.67 18.42
C VAL A 65 22.73 14.94 18.80
N VAL A 66 23.12 13.98 17.97
CA VAL A 66 24.34 13.18 18.17
C VAL A 66 25.25 13.34 16.96
N THR A 67 26.56 13.28 17.19
CA THR A 67 27.57 13.24 16.13
C THR A 67 28.19 11.85 16.11
N ILE A 68 28.22 11.22 14.94
CA ILE A 68 28.83 9.91 14.73
C ILE A 68 30.04 10.11 13.83
N ASP A 69 31.18 9.59 14.24
CA ASP A 69 32.37 9.54 13.40
C ASP A 69 32.23 8.35 12.44
N ASP A 70 32.36 8.59 11.13
CA ASP A 70 32.38 7.50 10.16
C ASP A 70 33.68 6.70 10.36
N GLU A 71 33.57 5.36 10.49
CA GLU A 71 34.76 4.52 10.48
C GLU A 71 35.46 4.64 9.13
N ALA A 72 36.77 4.91 9.15
CA ALA A 72 37.56 5.00 7.92
C ALA A 72 37.50 3.66 7.18
N GLY A 73 36.73 3.60 6.10
CA GLY A 73 36.69 2.41 5.24
C GLY A 73 38.09 2.04 4.75
N GLU A 74 38.31 0.74 4.54
CA GLU A 74 39.60 0.14 4.13
C GLU A 74 40.16 0.67 2.79
N GLU A 75 39.49 1.58 2.09
CA GLU A 75 39.93 2.20 0.84
C GLU A 75 40.65 3.56 1.00
N ALA A 76 41.08 3.94 2.21
CA ALA A 76 41.91 5.13 2.43
C ALA A 76 43.41 4.88 2.09
N VAL A 77 43.71 4.38 0.89
CA VAL A 77 45.09 4.28 0.36
C VAL A 77 45.44 5.55 -0.43
N SER A 78 45.47 6.70 0.26
CA SER A 78 46.32 7.85 -0.07
C SER A 78 46.05 8.95 0.95
N GLY A 79 47.07 9.35 1.69
CA GLY A 79 46.96 10.26 2.83
C GLY A 79 46.26 11.59 2.50
N GLN A 80 45.00 11.69 2.91
CA GLN A 80 44.25 12.86 3.40
C GLN A 80 42.79 12.44 3.62
N ALA A 81 42.54 11.51 4.55
CA ALA A 81 41.19 11.23 5.01
C ALA A 81 40.84 12.25 6.11
N ALA A 82 40.15 13.34 5.76
CA ALA A 82 39.44 14.11 6.78
C ALA A 82 38.39 13.17 7.40
N ALA A 83 38.42 13.00 8.73
CA ALA A 83 37.40 12.23 9.43
C ALA A 83 36.02 12.83 9.08
N SER A 84 35.21 12.11 8.30
CA SER A 84 33.85 12.53 8.03
C SER A 84 33.01 12.19 9.25
N SER A 85 32.41 13.21 9.86
CA SER A 85 31.43 13.04 10.92
C SER A 85 30.06 13.37 10.40
N ARG A 86 29.06 12.58 10.80
CA ARG A 86 27.65 12.80 10.48
C ARG A 86 26.89 13.22 11.72
N GLN A 87 25.96 14.16 11.56
CA GLN A 87 25.06 14.53 12.64
C GLN A 87 23.70 13.88 12.44
N LEU A 88 23.13 13.33 13.51
CA LEU A 88 21.78 12.80 13.53
C LEU A 88 20.93 13.57 14.54
N ALA A 89 19.68 13.82 14.19
CA ALA A 89 18.63 14.20 15.13
C ALA A 89 17.82 12.96 15.49
N LEU A 90 17.83 12.62 16.78
CA LEU A 90 17.05 11.54 17.36
C LEU A 90 15.80 12.15 17.98
N TYR A 91 14.65 11.57 17.66
CA TYR A 91 13.36 11.91 18.26
C TYR A 91 12.82 10.68 18.96
N GLU A 92 12.42 10.79 20.23
CA GLU A 92 12.04 9.64 21.05
C GLU A 92 10.75 9.88 21.83
N HIS A 93 9.89 8.87 21.88
CA HIS A 93 8.74 8.83 22.78
C HIS A 93 9.00 7.77 23.87
N PRO A 94 9.12 8.15 25.14
CA PRO A 94 9.23 7.19 26.23
C PRO A 94 7.89 6.50 26.46
N ILE A 95 7.91 5.17 26.53
CA ILE A 95 6.76 4.32 26.80
C ILE A 95 6.99 3.64 28.15
N CYS A 96 6.02 3.77 29.05
CA CYS A 96 6.01 3.13 30.35
C CYS A 96 4.76 2.26 30.47
N GLU A 97 4.95 0.95 30.30
CA GLU A 97 3.92 -0.06 30.50
C GLU A 97 4.12 -0.74 31.88
N ALA A 98 3.09 -1.42 32.38
CA ALA A 98 3.02 -1.88 33.78
C ALA A 98 4.26 -2.65 34.28
N ASN A 99 4.99 -3.34 33.39
CA ASN A 99 6.18 -4.14 33.73
C ASN A 99 7.44 -3.79 32.91
N GLU A 100 7.36 -2.90 31.91
CA GLU A 100 8.48 -2.58 31.04
C GLU A 100 8.50 -1.08 30.69
N SER A 101 9.69 -0.50 30.73
CA SER A 101 9.92 0.86 30.24
C SER A 101 10.91 0.80 29.08
N TYR A 102 10.56 1.44 27.98
CA TYR A 102 11.41 1.56 26.79
C TYR A 102 11.15 2.91 26.11
N SER A 103 11.97 3.27 25.13
CA SER A 103 11.75 4.45 24.29
C SER A 103 11.77 4.01 22.85
N ILE A 104 10.74 4.39 22.11
CA ILE A 104 10.73 4.26 20.66
C ILE A 104 11.19 5.57 20.05
N GLY A 105 12.06 5.49 19.05
CA GLY A 105 12.60 6.67 18.41
C GLY A 105 12.84 6.50 16.93
N ILE A 106 13.03 7.64 16.26
CA ILE A 106 13.47 7.73 14.88
C ILE A 106 14.75 8.56 14.80
N ALA A 107 15.64 8.18 13.89
CA ALA A 107 16.88 8.90 13.61
C ALA A 107 16.79 9.55 12.24
N LEU A 108 16.96 10.87 12.20
CA LEU A 108 17.00 11.67 10.99
C LEU A 108 18.43 12.17 10.75
N THR A 109 18.93 12.06 9.53
CA THR A 109 20.21 12.70 9.15
C THR A 109 20.06 14.21 9.13
N LEU A 110 20.94 14.92 9.82
CA LEU A 110 21.05 16.37 9.76
C LEU A 110 22.09 16.77 8.72
N ASN A 111 21.66 17.54 7.73
CA ASN A 111 22.59 18.13 6.78
C ASN A 111 23.13 19.45 7.36
N PRO A 112 24.45 19.59 7.54
CA PRO A 112 25.05 20.77 8.19
C PRO A 112 24.81 22.08 7.40
N THR A 113 24.44 22.00 6.12
CA THR A 113 24.19 23.17 5.27
C THR A 113 22.71 23.57 5.14
N SER A 114 21.76 22.86 5.75
CA SER A 114 20.34 22.99 5.35
C SER A 114 19.29 22.99 6.45
N THR A 115 19.64 23.05 7.75
CA THR A 115 18.62 22.98 8.81
C THR A 115 18.49 24.31 9.57
N PRO A 116 17.74 25.31 9.07
CA PRO A 116 17.32 26.46 9.87
C PRO A 116 16.42 26.03 11.03
N ALA A 117 16.33 26.85 12.09
CA ALA A 117 15.45 26.61 13.24
C ALA A 117 14.00 26.30 12.85
N ALA A 118 13.52 26.84 11.72
CA ALA A 118 12.17 26.60 11.19
C ALA A 118 11.91 25.14 10.72
N ASP A 119 12.95 24.36 10.42
CA ASP A 119 12.82 22.93 10.06
C ASP A 119 12.72 22.04 11.30
N VAL A 120 13.17 22.50 12.47
CA VAL A 120 13.07 21.73 13.71
C VAL A 120 11.61 21.54 14.12
N ASP A 121 10.76 22.58 14.02
CA ASP A 121 9.32 22.46 14.35
C ASP A 121 8.61 21.44 13.45
N LEU A 122 8.95 21.43 12.15
CA LEU A 122 8.41 20.46 11.20
C LEU A 122 8.89 19.05 11.54
N ASP A 123 10.18 18.88 11.84
CA ASP A 123 10.74 17.59 12.23
C ASP A 123 10.09 17.07 13.51
N VAL A 124 9.86 17.94 14.51
CA VAL A 124 9.13 17.59 15.73
C VAL A 124 7.71 17.15 15.39
N PHE A 125 6.98 17.92 14.57
CA PHE A 125 5.61 17.57 14.16
C PHE A 125 5.55 16.20 13.47
N PHE A 126 6.41 15.96 12.48
CA PHE A 126 6.43 14.69 11.76
C PHE A 126 6.94 13.54 12.62
N ALA A 127 7.92 13.79 13.51
CA ALA A 127 8.35 12.79 14.47
C ALA A 127 7.22 12.42 15.44
N SER A 128 6.46 13.38 15.96
CA SER A 128 5.28 13.12 16.79
C SER A 128 4.26 12.26 16.05
N LEU A 129 4.00 12.57 14.78
CA LEU A 129 3.04 11.86 13.95
C LEU A 129 3.51 10.42 13.64
N ILE A 130 4.79 10.25 13.30
CA ILE A 130 5.38 8.94 13.04
C ILE A 130 5.40 8.10 14.32
N LEU A 131 5.94 8.63 15.41
CA LEU A 131 6.06 7.92 16.69
C LEU A 131 4.69 7.64 17.32
N GLY A 132 3.71 8.52 17.13
CA GLY A 132 2.34 8.33 17.62
C GLY A 132 1.56 7.26 16.87
N GLY A 133 1.91 6.97 15.61
CA GLY A 133 1.24 5.93 14.83
C GLY A 133 2.04 4.63 14.66
N ILE A 134 3.32 4.61 15.03
CA ILE A 134 4.10 3.38 15.14
C ILE A 134 3.72 2.66 16.45
N HIS A 135 3.20 1.44 16.32
CA HIS A 135 2.98 0.56 17.46
C HIS A 135 4.04 -0.54 17.49
N PHE A 136 4.73 -0.67 18.62
CA PHE A 136 5.65 -1.77 18.90
C PHE A 136 5.19 -2.52 20.13
N ASP A 137 5.20 -3.85 20.05
CA ASP A 137 4.99 -4.72 21.19
C ASP A 137 6.23 -5.63 21.32
N PHE A 138 7.02 -5.38 22.36
CA PHE A 138 8.23 -6.15 22.68
C PHE A 138 7.96 -7.32 23.61
N GLY A 139 6.75 -7.43 24.15
CA GLY A 139 6.41 -8.51 25.05
C GLY A 139 6.61 -9.86 24.36
N LYS A 140 6.88 -10.87 25.17
CA LYS A 140 6.81 -12.26 24.72
C LYS A 140 5.57 -12.91 25.31
N ASN A 141 4.88 -13.70 24.52
CA ASN A 141 3.87 -14.60 25.04
C ASN A 141 4.57 -15.86 25.56
N GLU A 142 5.10 -15.78 26.78
CA GLU A 142 5.86 -16.87 27.41
C GLU A 142 5.03 -18.15 27.54
N ASP A 143 3.72 -18.03 27.79
CA ASP A 143 2.82 -19.18 27.88
C ASP A 143 2.76 -19.95 26.55
N PHE A 144 2.59 -19.24 25.43
CA PHE A 144 2.64 -19.87 24.10
C PHE A 144 4.03 -20.47 23.83
N LEU A 145 5.09 -19.72 24.10
CA LEU A 145 6.46 -20.12 23.77
C LEU A 145 6.90 -21.37 24.54
N GLN A 146 6.42 -21.57 25.77
CA GLN A 146 6.72 -22.76 26.58
C GLN A 146 6.08 -24.05 26.02
N HIS A 147 4.93 -23.95 25.36
CA HIS A 147 4.17 -25.11 24.88
C HIS A 147 4.30 -25.34 23.37
N ALA A 148 4.84 -24.37 22.61
CA ALA A 148 5.05 -24.50 21.18
C ALA A 148 6.07 -25.60 20.87
N THR A 149 5.67 -26.58 20.04
CA THR A 149 6.50 -27.73 19.69
C THR A 149 7.69 -27.38 18.79
N SER A 150 7.49 -26.53 17.77
CA SER A 150 8.54 -26.04 16.89
C SER A 150 8.13 -24.73 16.23
N LEU A 151 8.80 -23.63 16.60
CA LEU A 151 8.54 -22.30 16.03
C LEU A 151 8.91 -22.23 14.54
N ASP A 152 9.99 -22.91 14.13
CA ASP A 152 10.39 -23.01 12.73
C ASP A 152 9.33 -23.72 11.89
N SER A 153 8.83 -24.86 12.35
CA SER A 153 7.78 -25.60 11.64
C SER A 153 6.49 -24.79 11.52
N ILE A 154 6.10 -24.05 12.56
CA ILE A 154 4.94 -23.16 12.53
C ILE A 154 5.16 -22.07 11.47
N THR A 155 6.33 -21.42 11.51
CA THR A 155 6.69 -20.36 10.57
C THR A 155 6.65 -20.87 9.12
N ASP A 156 7.27 -22.01 8.84
CA ASP A 156 7.29 -22.61 7.50
C ASP A 156 5.91 -23.06 7.02
N ALA A 157 5.04 -23.55 7.93
CA ALA A 157 3.66 -23.88 7.60
C ALA A 157 2.84 -22.64 7.20
N ILE A 158 3.04 -21.51 7.89
CA ILE A 158 2.38 -20.24 7.55
C ILE A 158 2.88 -19.71 6.19
N VAL A 159 4.19 -19.77 5.94
CA VAL A 159 4.80 -19.39 4.65
C VAL A 159 4.20 -20.23 3.52
N HIS A 160 4.07 -21.55 3.73
CA HIS A 160 3.44 -22.45 2.76
C HIS A 160 1.96 -22.13 2.55
N HIS A 161 1.22 -21.85 3.62
CA HIS A 161 -0.19 -21.46 3.53
C HIS A 161 -0.36 -20.18 2.70
N PHE A 162 0.48 -19.17 2.89
CA PHE A 162 0.48 -17.96 2.06
C PHE A 162 0.74 -18.27 0.58
N ASP A 163 1.78 -19.04 0.30
CA ASP A 163 2.18 -19.43 -1.05
C ASP A 163 1.05 -20.21 -1.77
N ALA A 164 0.41 -21.14 -1.07
CA ALA A 164 -0.61 -22.00 -1.64
C ALA A 164 -1.98 -21.32 -1.83
N SER A 165 -2.31 -20.33 -1.01
CA SER A 165 -3.70 -19.84 -0.91
C SER A 165 -3.90 -18.39 -1.32
N LEU A 166 -2.88 -17.53 -1.17
CA LEU A 166 -3.05 -16.08 -1.33
C LEU A 166 -2.07 -15.44 -2.31
N ARG A 167 -0.84 -15.96 -2.42
CA ARG A 167 0.21 -15.35 -3.24
C ARG A 167 -0.17 -15.30 -4.72
N TYR A 168 0.01 -14.15 -5.34
CA TYR A 168 -0.07 -13.99 -6.79
C TYR A 168 1.31 -14.29 -7.41
N VAL A 169 1.36 -15.26 -8.33
CA VAL A 169 2.59 -15.61 -9.05
C VAL A 169 2.78 -14.68 -10.25
N ALA A 170 3.79 -13.81 -10.19
CA ALA A 170 4.09 -12.88 -11.27
C ALA A 170 4.86 -13.55 -12.43
N LYS A 171 4.90 -12.89 -13.60
CA LYS A 171 5.65 -13.39 -14.77
C LYS A 171 7.16 -13.49 -14.51
N ALA A 172 7.71 -12.54 -13.76
CA ALA A 172 9.11 -12.52 -13.33
C ALA A 172 9.19 -12.72 -11.80
N ASP A 173 8.58 -13.79 -11.31
CA ASP A 173 8.53 -14.12 -9.88
C ASP A 173 9.91 -14.49 -9.32
N MET A 174 10.24 -13.93 -8.16
CA MET A 174 11.51 -14.08 -7.44
C MET A 174 11.30 -14.72 -6.06
N TRP A 175 10.14 -15.33 -5.82
CA TRP A 175 9.81 -16.01 -4.56
C TRP A 175 10.89 -17.03 -4.17
N ASN A 176 11.28 -17.91 -5.08
CA ASN A 176 12.31 -18.93 -4.84
C ASN A 176 13.75 -18.41 -4.93
N LYS A 177 13.96 -17.09 -5.07
CA LYS A 177 15.27 -16.44 -5.19
C LYS A 177 15.51 -15.45 -4.04
N GLY A 178 15.10 -15.82 -2.84
CA GLY A 178 15.20 -15.01 -1.62
C GLY A 178 13.89 -14.37 -1.16
N GLY A 179 12.86 -14.30 -2.02
CA GLY A 179 11.58 -13.71 -1.65
C GLY A 179 10.85 -14.49 -0.53
N ARG A 180 10.91 -15.83 -0.60
CA ARG A 180 10.40 -16.73 0.44
C ARG A 180 11.12 -16.50 1.76
N ASP A 181 12.44 -16.33 1.73
CA ASP A 181 13.26 -16.15 2.93
C ASP A 181 12.95 -14.81 3.59
N TYR A 182 12.84 -13.73 2.79
CA TYR A 182 12.39 -12.43 3.28
C TYR A 182 10.99 -12.52 3.92
N PHE A 183 10.04 -13.20 3.27
CA PHE A 183 8.70 -13.39 3.83
C PHE A 183 8.77 -14.18 5.15
N ARG A 184 9.54 -15.27 5.18
CA ARG A 184 9.75 -16.11 6.37
C ARG A 184 10.30 -15.30 7.53
N GLU A 185 11.29 -14.43 7.30
CA GLU A 185 11.85 -13.53 8.33
C GLU A 185 10.79 -12.60 8.92
N ARG A 186 9.87 -12.09 8.09
CA ARG A 186 8.76 -11.24 8.55
C ARG A 186 7.76 -12.01 9.40
N ILE A 187 7.46 -13.26 9.05
CA ILE A 187 6.61 -14.12 9.89
C ILE A 187 7.34 -14.49 11.20
N TRP A 188 8.61 -14.88 11.11
CA TRP A 188 9.45 -15.25 12.23
C TRP A 188 9.54 -14.14 13.28
N HIS A 189 9.56 -12.87 12.85
CA HIS A 189 9.51 -11.73 13.75
C HIS A 189 8.36 -11.84 14.77
N PHE A 190 7.16 -12.26 14.36
CA PHE A 190 6.03 -12.39 15.28
C PHE A 190 6.03 -13.74 16.01
N VAL A 191 6.29 -14.84 15.27
CA VAL A 191 6.24 -16.21 15.81
C VAL A 191 7.29 -16.44 16.91
N SER A 192 8.51 -15.91 16.73
CA SER A 192 9.59 -16.01 17.74
C SER A 192 9.27 -15.32 19.07
N ARG A 193 8.22 -14.49 19.09
CA ARG A 193 7.72 -13.76 20.27
C ARG A 193 6.36 -14.27 20.75
N GLY A 194 5.76 -15.24 20.06
CA GLY A 194 4.40 -15.71 20.33
C GLY A 194 3.35 -14.61 20.15
N LYS A 195 3.63 -13.62 19.28
CA LYS A 195 2.74 -12.48 19.02
C LYS A 195 1.90 -12.70 17.77
N LYS A 196 0.74 -12.04 17.73
CA LYS A 196 -0.13 -12.03 16.56
C LYS A 196 0.65 -11.50 15.35
N ILE A 197 0.53 -12.18 14.21
CA ILE A 197 1.17 -11.73 12.96
C ILE A 197 0.39 -10.54 12.41
N GLU A 198 1.07 -9.43 12.18
CA GLU A 198 0.46 -8.23 11.61
C GLU A 198 0.76 -8.14 10.11
N LEU A 199 -0.29 -7.99 9.30
CA LEU A 199 -0.21 -7.78 7.85
C LEU A 199 -0.81 -6.42 7.48
N CYS A 200 -0.29 -5.79 6.44
CA CYS A 200 -0.87 -4.57 5.89
C CYS A 200 -1.11 -4.69 4.38
N LEU A 201 -2.23 -4.15 3.91
CA LEU A 201 -2.66 -4.20 2.53
C LEU A 201 -3.23 -2.85 2.09
N PRO A 202 -2.45 -2.03 1.37
CA PRO A 202 -2.95 -0.91 0.59
C PRO A 202 -3.98 -1.36 -0.47
N ALA A 203 -5.27 -1.09 -0.23
CA ALA A 203 -6.35 -1.56 -1.10
C ALA A 203 -7.71 -0.91 -0.77
N PHE A 204 -8.70 -1.16 -1.63
CA PHE A 204 -10.10 -0.73 -1.47
C PHE A 204 -10.25 0.80 -1.30
N PRO A 205 -9.82 1.61 -2.29
CA PRO A 205 -9.97 3.06 -2.23
C PRO A 205 -11.43 3.49 -2.29
N CYS A 206 -12.09 3.14 -3.40
CA CYS A 206 -13.48 3.39 -3.74
C CYS A 206 -13.77 2.70 -5.08
N LYS A 207 -15.05 2.57 -5.47
CA LYS A 207 -15.43 2.12 -6.82
C LYS A 207 -14.95 3.14 -7.88
N SER A 208 -14.54 2.63 -9.06
CA SER A 208 -14.18 3.45 -10.21
C SER A 208 -15.27 4.46 -10.55
N SER A 209 -14.87 5.70 -10.89
CA SER A 209 -15.81 6.72 -11.35
C SER A 209 -16.39 6.43 -12.74
N ASN A 210 -15.85 5.43 -13.45
CA ASN A 210 -16.35 4.98 -14.74
C ASN A 210 -17.41 3.87 -14.60
N GLN A 211 -18.68 4.21 -14.86
CA GLN A 211 -19.82 3.28 -14.86
C GLN A 211 -19.76 2.21 -15.98
N GLY A 212 -18.82 2.32 -16.91
CA GLY A 212 -18.49 1.25 -17.85
C GLY A 212 -17.65 0.13 -17.23
N LYS A 213 -17.02 0.37 -16.08
CA LYS A 213 -16.19 -0.59 -15.35
C LYS A 213 -16.96 -1.26 -14.22
N VAL A 214 -17.73 -0.49 -13.47
CA VAL A 214 -18.50 -0.89 -12.28
C VAL A 214 -19.99 -0.59 -12.47
N GLN A 215 -20.86 -1.17 -11.65
CA GLN A 215 -22.31 -0.94 -11.74
C GLN A 215 -22.84 0.16 -10.81
N GLY A 216 -22.04 0.57 -9.82
CA GLY A 216 -22.40 1.60 -8.86
C GLY A 216 -21.21 2.03 -8.02
N THR A 217 -21.46 2.84 -7.00
CA THR A 217 -20.44 3.39 -6.10
C THR A 217 -20.23 2.56 -4.84
N SER A 218 -21.20 1.72 -4.46
CA SER A 218 -21.15 0.85 -3.28
C SER A 218 -20.29 -0.40 -3.48
N PRO A 219 -19.69 -0.96 -2.41
CA PRO A 219 -19.14 -2.31 -2.42
C PRO A 219 -20.17 -3.34 -2.90
N ASP A 220 -19.75 -4.30 -3.72
CA ASP A 220 -20.62 -5.31 -4.31
C ASP A 220 -20.09 -6.73 -4.08
N ARG A 221 -20.56 -7.72 -4.85
CA ARG A 221 -20.15 -9.12 -4.72
C ARG A 221 -18.64 -9.30 -4.85
N GLY A 222 -17.95 -8.43 -5.60
CA GLY A 222 -16.49 -8.48 -5.75
C GLY A 222 -15.79 -8.22 -4.42
N GLU A 223 -16.17 -7.15 -3.72
CA GLU A 223 -15.64 -6.82 -2.39
C GLU A 223 -15.98 -7.91 -1.37
N PHE A 224 -17.21 -8.43 -1.40
CA PHE A 224 -17.62 -9.51 -0.50
C PHE A 224 -16.74 -10.75 -0.65
N ILE A 225 -16.49 -11.19 -1.89
CA ILE A 225 -15.63 -12.36 -2.16
C ILE A 225 -14.20 -12.08 -1.71
N ALA A 226 -13.67 -10.89 -2.03
CA ALA A 226 -12.32 -10.50 -1.64
C ALA A 226 -12.13 -10.53 -0.11
N LEU A 227 -13.01 -9.87 0.64
CA LEU A 227 -12.99 -9.87 2.11
C LEU A 227 -13.18 -11.28 2.69
N SER A 228 -14.11 -12.07 2.14
CA SER A 228 -14.34 -13.45 2.59
C SER A 228 -13.10 -14.34 2.44
N ASN A 229 -12.37 -14.19 1.32
CA ASN A 229 -11.13 -14.93 1.09
C ASN A 229 -10.01 -14.46 2.02
N LEU A 230 -9.91 -13.15 2.28
CA LEU A 230 -8.95 -12.61 3.25
C LEU A 230 -9.24 -13.12 4.67
N HIS A 231 -10.50 -13.17 5.11
CA HIS A 231 -10.88 -13.81 6.37
C HIS A 231 -10.47 -15.29 6.40
N SER A 232 -10.76 -16.03 5.32
CA SER A 232 -10.42 -17.46 5.21
C SER A 232 -8.91 -17.72 5.24
N PHE A 233 -8.12 -16.79 4.70
CA PHE A 233 -6.66 -16.85 4.79
C PHE A 233 -6.19 -16.73 6.25
N ILE A 234 -6.70 -15.74 7.00
CA ILE A 234 -6.35 -15.53 8.40
C ILE A 234 -6.81 -16.70 9.28
N GLU A 235 -8.01 -17.25 9.06
CA GLU A 235 -8.48 -18.48 9.72
C GLU A 235 -7.56 -19.69 9.45
N GLY A 236 -6.92 -19.73 8.27
CA GLY A 236 -5.88 -20.71 7.98
C GLY A 236 -4.64 -20.54 8.85
N ILE A 237 -4.22 -19.31 9.12
CA ILE A 237 -3.11 -19.01 10.04
C ILE A 237 -3.48 -19.42 11.47
N GLU A 238 -4.69 -19.09 11.94
CA GLU A 238 -5.15 -19.42 13.30
C GLU A 238 -5.13 -20.93 13.59
N ARG A 239 -5.38 -21.77 12.57
CA ARG A 239 -5.28 -23.22 12.68
C ARG A 239 -3.84 -23.73 12.80
N LEU A 240 -2.87 -22.96 12.32
CA LEU A 240 -1.45 -23.30 12.34
C LEU A 240 -0.72 -22.66 13.53
N TYR A 241 -1.26 -21.55 14.05
CA TYR A 241 -0.62 -20.67 15.01
C TYR A 241 -1.67 -20.00 15.90
N GLU A 242 -1.69 -20.38 17.17
CA GLU A 242 -2.73 -19.98 18.13
C GLU A 242 -2.88 -18.45 18.31
N PRO A 243 -1.81 -17.65 18.40
CA PRO A 243 -1.94 -16.18 18.44
C PRO A 243 -2.55 -15.57 17.16
N GLY A 244 -2.57 -16.31 16.06
CA GLY A 244 -3.24 -15.95 14.81
C GLY A 244 -2.58 -14.77 14.08
N ALA A 245 -3.40 -14.07 13.30
CA ALA A 245 -2.97 -12.91 12.52
C ALA A 245 -4.05 -11.82 12.47
N LYS A 246 -3.60 -10.59 12.21
CA LYS A 246 -4.45 -9.42 11.93
C LYS A 246 -4.05 -8.84 10.58
N LEU A 247 -5.04 -8.58 9.74
CA LEU A 247 -4.85 -7.85 8.49
C LEU A 247 -5.39 -6.42 8.62
N TRP A 248 -4.53 -5.43 8.38
CA TRP A 248 -4.91 -4.04 8.20
C TRP A 248 -5.09 -3.72 6.73
N ILE A 249 -6.33 -3.50 6.30
CA ILE A 249 -6.62 -2.90 5.01
C ILE A 249 -6.44 -1.38 5.16
N ILE A 250 -5.49 -0.85 4.40
CA ILE A 250 -5.17 0.58 4.43
C ILE A 250 -5.70 1.21 3.15
N SER A 251 -6.79 1.96 3.27
CA SER A 251 -7.42 2.60 2.12
C SER A 251 -6.55 3.75 1.61
N ASP A 252 -6.27 3.72 0.31
CA ASP A 252 -5.60 4.77 -0.44
C ASP A 252 -6.61 5.73 -1.11
N GLY A 253 -7.91 5.64 -0.77
CA GLY A 253 -8.96 6.46 -1.35
C GLY A 253 -8.70 7.97 -1.21
N HIS A 254 -8.44 8.44 0.01
CA HIS A 254 -8.13 9.86 0.28
C HIS A 254 -6.81 10.32 -0.34
N VAL A 255 -5.88 9.40 -0.64
CA VAL A 255 -4.62 9.73 -1.31
C VAL A 255 -4.88 10.19 -2.76
N PHE A 256 -5.87 9.56 -3.42
CA PHE A 256 -6.07 9.66 -4.87
C PHE A 256 -7.44 10.15 -5.32
N SER A 257 -8.42 10.35 -4.43
CA SER A 257 -9.81 10.70 -4.77
C SER A 257 -9.91 11.83 -5.82
N ASP A 258 -9.16 12.91 -5.62
CA ASP A 258 -9.05 14.04 -6.53
C ASP A 258 -8.36 13.73 -7.87
N CYS A 259 -7.49 12.72 -7.90
CA CYS A 259 -6.86 12.23 -9.13
C CYS A 259 -7.84 11.38 -9.94
N ILE A 260 -8.61 10.51 -9.27
CA ILE A 260 -9.53 9.55 -9.92
C ILE A 260 -10.95 10.11 -10.14
N GLY A 261 -11.16 11.37 -9.76
CA GLY A 261 -12.40 12.09 -10.00
C GLY A 261 -13.56 11.62 -9.12
N VAL A 262 -13.25 11.31 -7.87
CA VAL A 262 -14.19 10.88 -6.83
C VAL A 262 -14.13 11.90 -5.69
N ASP A 263 -15.28 12.35 -5.19
CA ASP A 263 -15.33 13.26 -4.04
C ASP A 263 -14.96 12.52 -2.75
N ASP A 264 -14.36 13.23 -1.78
CA ASP A 264 -13.93 12.61 -0.52
C ASP A 264 -15.09 11.96 0.24
N SER A 265 -16.27 12.58 0.25
CA SER A 265 -17.46 11.99 0.87
C SER A 265 -17.88 10.64 0.28
N ALA A 266 -17.59 10.40 -1.01
CA ALA A 266 -17.87 9.11 -1.65
C ALA A 266 -16.84 8.04 -1.28
N VAL A 267 -15.60 8.44 -0.97
CA VAL A 267 -14.59 7.55 -0.37
C VAL A 267 -15.03 7.14 1.03
N ASP A 268 -15.46 8.10 1.85
CA ASP A 268 -15.98 7.85 3.20
C ASP A 268 -17.17 6.90 3.20
N GLU A 269 -18.15 7.16 2.31
CA GLU A 269 -19.34 6.31 2.18
C GLU A 269 -18.99 4.88 1.75
N TYR A 270 -18.09 4.72 0.77
CA TYR A 270 -17.60 3.41 0.35
C TYR A 270 -16.89 2.69 1.51
N GLY A 271 -16.02 3.40 2.24
CA GLY A 271 -15.29 2.87 3.39
C GLY A 271 -16.22 2.39 4.49
N ALA A 272 -17.24 3.18 4.85
CA ALA A 272 -18.23 2.81 5.86
C ALA A 272 -19.01 1.54 5.48
N GLN A 273 -19.43 1.43 4.21
CA GLN A 273 -20.13 0.26 3.70
C GLN A 273 -19.21 -0.99 3.66
N LEU A 274 -17.93 -0.81 3.32
CA LEU A 274 -16.95 -1.89 3.28
C LEU A 274 -16.65 -2.43 4.69
N ILE A 275 -16.51 -1.54 5.68
CA ILE A 275 -16.35 -1.91 7.08
C ILE A 275 -17.58 -2.69 7.58
N ALA A 276 -18.78 -2.20 7.28
CA ALA A 276 -20.02 -2.89 7.65
C ALA A 276 -20.10 -4.31 7.03
N MET A 277 -19.72 -4.44 5.75
CA MET A 277 -19.64 -5.74 5.06
C MET A 277 -18.63 -6.67 5.73
N SER A 278 -17.42 -6.18 6.04
CA SER A 278 -16.39 -6.97 6.73
C SER A 278 -16.83 -7.42 8.12
N ASN A 279 -17.49 -6.55 8.88
CA ASN A 279 -18.02 -6.87 10.21
C ASN A 279 -19.13 -7.95 10.13
N SER A 280 -19.98 -7.89 9.12
CA SER A 280 -21.00 -8.92 8.87
C SER A 280 -20.36 -10.28 8.57
N ILE A 281 -19.33 -10.30 7.70
CA ILE A 281 -18.56 -11.50 7.40
C ILE A 281 -17.87 -12.04 8.66
N ALA A 282 -17.26 -11.18 9.46
CA ALA A 282 -16.60 -11.56 10.72
C ALA A 282 -17.59 -12.18 11.71
N LEU A 283 -18.77 -11.59 11.88
CA LEU A 283 -19.82 -12.11 12.78
C LEU A 283 -20.29 -13.51 12.36
N GLN A 284 -20.47 -13.74 11.06
CA GLN A 284 -20.81 -15.06 10.50
C GLN A 284 -19.69 -16.10 10.72
N ARG A 285 -18.47 -15.65 10.98
CA ARG A 285 -17.24 -16.44 11.15
C ARG A 285 -16.71 -16.42 12.58
N GLY A 286 -17.61 -16.30 13.56
CA GLY A 286 -17.29 -16.39 14.99
C GLY A 286 -16.95 -15.06 15.67
N GLY A 287 -17.09 -13.92 14.99
CA GLY A 287 -16.91 -12.58 15.58
C GLY A 287 -15.46 -12.21 15.94
N VAL A 288 -14.48 -12.96 15.43
CA VAL A 288 -13.06 -12.71 15.69
C VAL A 288 -12.58 -11.51 14.88
N ASP A 289 -11.85 -10.61 15.54
CA ASP A 289 -11.30 -9.40 14.94
C ASP A 289 -10.07 -9.68 14.05
N ARG A 290 -10.32 -10.17 12.83
CA ARG A 290 -9.29 -10.59 11.86
C ARG A 290 -8.85 -9.50 10.89
N ILE A 291 -9.78 -8.62 10.48
CA ILE A 291 -9.53 -7.56 9.50
C ILE A 291 -9.87 -6.22 10.13
N GLY A 292 -8.92 -5.28 10.07
CA GLY A 292 -9.08 -3.89 10.49
C GLY A 292 -8.92 -2.94 9.30
N PHE A 293 -9.42 -1.72 9.45
CA PHE A 293 -9.38 -0.70 8.40
C PHE A 293 -8.67 0.54 8.93
N LYS A 294 -7.85 1.15 8.06
CA LYS A 294 -7.23 2.47 8.28
C LYS A 294 -7.32 3.27 6.99
N SER A 295 -7.65 4.55 7.08
CA SER A 295 -7.55 5.53 6.00
C SER A 295 -6.30 6.40 6.16
N LEU A 296 -6.01 7.25 5.17
CA LEU A 296 -4.95 8.26 5.31
C LEU A 296 -5.17 9.16 6.56
N VAL A 297 -6.44 9.49 6.84
CA VAL A 297 -6.84 10.27 8.01
C VAL A 297 -6.54 9.50 9.30
N ASP A 298 -6.84 8.20 9.35
CA ASP A 298 -6.56 7.36 10.52
C ASP A 298 -5.06 7.16 10.77
N LEU A 299 -4.25 7.11 9.69
CA LEU A 299 -2.81 6.95 9.80
C LEU A 299 -2.15 8.17 10.43
N PHE A 300 -2.58 9.37 10.06
CA PHE A 300 -2.03 10.59 10.62
C PHE A 300 -2.69 11.01 11.92
N ALA A 301 -3.97 10.68 12.10
CA ALA A 301 -4.78 10.98 13.27
C ALA A 301 -4.53 12.40 13.82
N VAL A 302 -4.45 13.39 12.92
CA VAL A 302 -3.95 14.74 13.24
C VAL A 302 -4.73 15.37 14.39
N ALA A 303 -6.04 15.12 14.47
CA ALA A 303 -6.90 15.60 15.54
C ALA A 303 -6.55 15.07 16.94
N LYS A 304 -5.86 13.93 17.05
CA LYS A 304 -5.45 13.31 18.33
C LYS A 304 -4.11 13.83 18.85
N LEU A 305 -3.35 14.52 18.02
CA LEU A 305 -2.10 15.13 18.44
C LEU A 305 -2.44 16.39 19.26
N GLU A 306 -2.57 16.24 20.58
CA GLU A 306 -2.76 17.37 21.50
C GLU A 306 -1.66 18.43 21.24
N GLY A 307 -2.04 19.67 20.94
CA GLY A 307 -1.11 20.75 20.61
C GLY A 307 -0.60 20.75 19.15
N ALA A 308 -0.91 19.76 18.32
CA ALA A 308 -0.62 19.78 16.88
C ALA A 308 -1.76 20.39 16.07
N ASN A 309 -2.36 21.47 16.58
CA ASN A 309 -2.80 22.49 15.65
C ASN A 309 -1.59 22.76 14.77
N LEU A 310 -1.73 22.51 13.46
CA LEU A 310 -0.88 23.13 12.46
C LEU A 310 -1.11 24.62 12.65
N GLY A 311 -0.45 25.21 13.65
CA GLY A 311 -0.60 26.62 13.96
C GLY A 311 -0.33 27.40 12.67
N PRO A 312 -0.75 28.66 12.56
CA PRO A 312 -0.58 29.45 11.35
C PRO A 312 0.85 29.38 10.74
N SER A 313 1.87 29.13 11.58
CA SER A 313 3.25 28.89 11.16
C SER A 313 3.53 27.52 10.51
N LEU A 314 2.93 26.42 10.97
CA LEU A 314 3.10 25.08 10.36
C LEU A 314 2.28 24.95 9.08
N ASP A 315 1.05 25.46 9.07
CA ASP A 315 0.19 25.45 7.89
C ASP A 315 0.80 26.25 6.73
N ALA A 316 1.39 27.42 7.02
CA ALA A 316 2.11 28.23 6.04
C ALA A 316 3.38 27.56 5.48
N LYS A 317 3.92 26.54 6.16
CA LYS A 317 5.10 25.77 5.71
C LYS A 317 4.71 24.57 4.83
N MET A 318 3.45 24.11 4.88
CA MET A 318 2.99 22.94 4.13
C MET A 318 2.71 23.30 2.66
N PRO A 319 3.12 22.46 1.69
CA PRO A 319 2.95 22.73 0.27
C PRO A 319 1.46 22.74 -0.12
N SER A 320 1.16 23.35 -1.27
CA SER A 320 -0.13 23.18 -1.92
C SER A 320 -0.10 21.93 -2.79
N VAL A 321 -1.12 21.09 -2.66
CA VAL A 321 -1.29 19.90 -3.50
C VAL A 321 -1.88 20.30 -4.84
N GLN A 322 -1.37 19.73 -5.93
CA GLN A 322 -1.95 19.95 -7.24
C GLN A 322 -3.21 19.09 -7.44
N HIS A 323 -4.31 19.75 -7.79
CA HIS A 323 -5.57 19.11 -8.17
C HIS A 323 -5.93 19.46 -9.61
N PHE A 324 -6.16 18.45 -10.44
CA PHE A 324 -6.50 18.65 -11.87
C PHE A 324 -7.99 18.46 -12.17
N LEU A 325 -8.76 17.98 -11.19
CA LEU A 325 -10.20 17.77 -11.27
C LEU A 325 -10.89 18.65 -10.23
N GLY A 326 -12.15 19.01 -10.50
CA GLY A 326 -12.98 19.83 -9.62
C GLY A 326 -13.72 19.02 -8.56
N THR A 327 -13.11 17.95 -8.06
CA THR A 327 -13.66 17.10 -6.98
C THR A 327 -13.83 17.89 -5.70
N LYS A 328 -14.82 17.53 -4.90
CA LYS A 328 -15.03 18.12 -3.57
C LYS A 328 -14.12 17.43 -2.55
N LEU A 329 -13.31 18.23 -1.87
CA LEU A 329 -12.31 17.76 -0.91
C LEU A 329 -12.74 18.15 0.50
N THR A 330 -12.50 17.28 1.48
CA THR A 330 -12.63 17.65 2.89
C THR A 330 -11.34 18.30 3.38
N GLU A 331 -11.44 19.23 4.33
CA GLU A 331 -10.28 19.93 4.89
C GLU A 331 -9.28 18.96 5.56
N GLU A 332 -9.81 17.97 6.26
CA GLU A 332 -9.00 16.95 6.94
C GLU A 332 -8.23 16.06 5.96
N ALA A 333 -8.89 15.54 4.91
CA ALA A 333 -8.23 14.73 3.89
C ALA A 333 -7.20 15.55 3.12
N GLU A 334 -7.50 16.82 2.82
CA GLU A 334 -6.56 17.71 2.14
C GLU A 334 -5.33 18.03 2.98
N THR A 335 -5.52 18.30 4.27
CA THR A 335 -4.43 18.45 5.24
C THR A 335 -3.54 17.20 5.26
N CYS A 336 -4.14 16.01 5.25
CA CYS A 336 -3.42 14.74 5.18
C CYS A 336 -2.64 14.57 3.86
N ARG A 337 -3.18 14.99 2.70
CA ARG A 337 -2.43 14.98 1.43
C ARG A 337 -1.22 15.89 1.48
N ARG A 338 -1.35 17.09 2.05
CA ARG A 338 -0.24 18.05 2.21
C ARG A 338 0.87 17.48 3.09
N ILE A 339 0.49 16.88 4.23
CA ILE A 339 1.41 16.16 5.13
C ILE A 339 2.12 15.02 4.39
N LEU A 340 1.38 14.21 3.64
CA LEU A 340 1.94 13.10 2.86
C LEU A 340 3.00 13.58 1.86
N GLN A 341 2.72 14.67 1.15
CA GLN A 341 3.66 15.23 0.17
C GLN A 341 4.91 15.80 0.83
N GLU A 342 4.77 16.61 1.89
CA GLU A 342 5.93 17.23 2.56
C GLU A 342 6.83 16.20 3.25
N ALA A 343 6.25 15.20 3.91
CA ALA A 343 7.03 14.25 4.71
C ALA A 343 7.58 13.07 3.93
N PHE A 344 6.85 12.56 2.93
CA PHE A 344 7.15 11.24 2.33
C PHE A 344 7.40 11.25 0.83
N GLN A 345 7.11 12.36 0.14
CA GLN A 345 7.43 12.47 -1.29
C GLN A 345 8.94 12.67 -1.47
N LEU A 346 9.50 12.01 -2.48
CA LEU A 346 10.89 12.24 -2.91
C LEU A 346 10.98 13.52 -3.76
N ASP A 347 12.20 13.99 -4.05
CA ASP A 347 12.40 15.17 -4.93
C ASP A 347 11.49 15.14 -6.17
N HIS A 348 10.63 16.16 -6.28
CA HIS A 348 9.65 16.34 -7.34
C HIS A 348 10.31 16.40 -8.74
N GLY A 349 11.58 16.80 -8.79
CA GLY A 349 12.39 16.81 -10.00
C GLY A 349 12.84 15.42 -10.45
N GLU A 350 12.93 14.44 -9.57
CA GLU A 350 13.55 13.15 -9.86
C GLU A 350 12.71 12.30 -10.80
N LEU A 351 11.39 12.19 -10.57
CA LEU A 351 10.50 11.49 -11.50
C LEU A 351 10.55 12.12 -12.90
N ARG A 352 10.61 13.45 -12.98
CA ARG A 352 10.72 14.18 -14.24
C ARG A 352 12.05 13.90 -14.93
N LYS A 353 13.18 13.98 -14.22
CA LYS A 353 14.52 13.65 -14.73
C LYS A 353 14.56 12.23 -15.26
N ARG A 354 14.01 11.26 -14.52
CA ARG A 354 13.96 9.85 -14.95
C ARG A 354 13.12 9.66 -16.21
N LEU A 355 11.96 10.32 -16.29
CA LEU A 355 11.14 10.32 -17.51
C LEU A 355 11.87 10.96 -18.70
N ASP A 356 12.57 12.07 -18.48
CA ASP A 356 13.32 12.78 -19.53
C ASP A 356 14.56 11.99 -19.99
N SER A 357 15.17 11.23 -19.09
CA SER A 357 16.27 10.28 -19.37
C SER A 357 15.82 9.00 -20.10
N GLN A 358 14.52 8.85 -20.36
CA GLN A 358 13.92 7.68 -21.02
C GLN A 358 14.18 6.35 -20.31
N ASP A 359 14.18 6.34 -18.97
CA ASP A 359 14.17 5.10 -18.18
C ASP A 359 13.00 4.22 -18.61
N THR A 360 13.31 3.03 -19.15
CA THR A 360 12.32 2.16 -19.80
C THR A 360 11.22 1.70 -18.84
N GLY A 361 11.57 1.43 -17.57
CA GLY A 361 10.62 0.98 -16.55
C GLY A 361 9.68 2.10 -16.12
N ILE A 362 10.22 3.28 -15.83
CA ILE A 362 9.43 4.45 -15.41
C ILE A 362 8.53 4.96 -16.55
N VAL A 363 9.03 4.97 -17.78
CA VAL A 363 8.22 5.35 -18.95
C VAL A 363 7.08 4.37 -19.18
N ALA A 364 7.31 3.06 -19.06
CA ALA A 364 6.26 2.06 -19.17
C ALA A 364 5.19 2.23 -18.07
N LEU A 365 5.62 2.46 -16.83
CA LEU A 365 4.75 2.75 -15.70
C LEU A 365 3.86 3.98 -15.97
N TYR A 366 4.47 5.10 -16.36
CA TYR A 366 3.77 6.35 -16.66
C TYR A 366 2.75 6.20 -17.80
N ARG A 367 3.12 5.50 -18.89
CA ARG A 367 2.19 5.20 -19.99
C ARG A 367 1.02 4.33 -19.54
N GLY A 368 1.29 3.33 -18.70
CA GLY A 368 0.27 2.48 -18.10
C GLY A 368 -0.75 3.29 -17.29
N PHE A 369 -0.27 4.13 -16.36
CA PHE A 369 -1.13 4.99 -15.55
C PHE A 369 -1.91 6.01 -16.42
N SER A 370 -1.28 6.63 -17.42
CA SER A 370 -1.98 7.56 -18.31
C SER A 370 -3.10 6.88 -19.11
N LYS A 371 -2.86 5.65 -19.61
CA LYS A 371 -3.91 4.86 -20.29
C LYS A 371 -5.04 4.49 -19.33
N PHE A 372 -4.71 4.04 -18.12
CA PHE A 372 -5.68 3.73 -17.08
C PHE A 372 -6.54 4.96 -16.74
N MET A 373 -5.93 6.12 -16.54
CA MET A 373 -6.65 7.36 -16.24
C MET A 373 -7.46 7.90 -17.43
N LEU A 374 -7.04 7.63 -18.66
CA LEU A 374 -7.84 7.97 -19.83
C LEU A 374 -9.14 7.17 -19.89
N GLU A 375 -9.10 5.91 -19.45
CA GLU A 375 -10.27 5.05 -19.33
C GLU A 375 -11.16 5.48 -18.16
N ASP A 376 -10.62 5.65 -16.95
CA ASP A 376 -11.43 6.00 -15.76
C ASP A 376 -12.10 7.37 -15.90
N LEU A 377 -11.39 8.34 -16.50
CA LEU A 377 -11.94 9.66 -16.75
C LEU A 377 -12.76 9.75 -18.04
N ALA A 378 -13.06 8.65 -18.74
CA ALA A 378 -13.80 8.71 -20.01
C ALA A 378 -15.25 9.17 -19.83
N LEU A 379 -15.91 8.69 -18.77
CA LEU A 379 -17.32 8.97 -18.47
C LEU A 379 -17.49 9.84 -17.21
N ASN A 380 -16.39 10.32 -16.62
CA ASN A 380 -16.40 11.04 -15.37
C ASN A 380 -17.09 12.42 -15.52
N PRO A 381 -18.00 12.81 -14.60
CA PRO A 381 -18.72 14.10 -14.65
C PRO A 381 -17.81 15.32 -14.82
N TYR A 382 -16.66 15.36 -14.15
CA TYR A 382 -15.69 16.46 -14.18
C TYR A 382 -14.94 16.60 -15.51
N THR A 383 -15.13 15.66 -16.43
CA THR A 383 -14.44 15.63 -17.73
C THR A 383 -15.37 15.51 -18.93
N ARG A 384 -16.70 15.49 -18.70
CA ARG A 384 -17.73 15.30 -19.73
C ARG A 384 -17.64 16.34 -20.87
N GLY A 385 -17.26 17.58 -20.55
CA GLY A 385 -17.12 18.67 -21.54
C GLY A 385 -15.76 18.73 -22.26
N ARG A 386 -14.82 17.83 -21.98
CA ARG A 386 -13.47 17.87 -22.56
C ARG A 386 -13.38 17.05 -23.84
N SER A 387 -12.68 17.59 -24.85
CA SER A 387 -12.33 16.85 -26.06
C SER A 387 -11.39 15.68 -25.74
N GLN A 388 -11.28 14.72 -26.67
CA GLN A 388 -10.43 13.55 -26.49
C GLN A 388 -8.94 13.91 -26.29
N SER A 389 -8.45 14.93 -27.00
CA SER A 389 -7.08 15.46 -26.83
C SER A 389 -6.90 16.14 -25.46
N GLN A 390 -7.88 16.95 -25.03
CA GLN A 390 -7.86 17.57 -23.71
C GLN A 390 -7.88 16.54 -22.58
N ARG A 391 -8.66 15.46 -22.73
CA ARG A 391 -8.71 14.36 -21.77
C ARG A 391 -7.38 13.60 -21.71
N ARG A 392 -6.77 13.28 -22.86
CA ARG A 392 -5.41 12.69 -22.89
C ARG A 392 -4.39 13.53 -22.14
N LYS A 393 -4.36 14.85 -22.37
CA LYS A 393 -3.45 15.76 -21.68
C LYS A 393 -3.71 15.80 -20.17
N LEU A 394 -4.98 15.77 -19.76
CA LEU A 394 -5.38 15.71 -18.35
C LEU A 394 -4.95 14.39 -17.70
N SER A 395 -5.27 13.25 -18.30
CA SER A 395 -4.91 11.92 -17.81
C SER A 395 -3.40 11.76 -17.64
N SER A 396 -2.60 12.33 -18.53
CA SER A 396 -1.14 12.38 -18.39
C SER A 396 -0.65 13.20 -17.20
N LYS A 397 -1.32 14.32 -16.88
CA LYS A 397 -0.97 15.13 -15.69
C LYS A 397 -1.36 14.41 -14.40
N VAL A 398 -2.57 13.88 -14.36
CA VAL A 398 -3.09 13.09 -13.23
C VAL A 398 -2.21 11.86 -12.98
N ALA A 399 -1.81 11.14 -14.03
CA ALA A 399 -0.92 9.98 -13.91
C ALA A 399 0.43 10.33 -13.27
N PHE A 400 0.96 11.53 -13.53
CA PHE A 400 2.20 11.99 -12.91
C PHE A 400 2.02 12.15 -11.39
N GLU A 401 0.96 12.84 -10.96
CA GLU A 401 0.63 13.01 -9.54
C GLU A 401 0.36 11.67 -8.84
N MET A 402 -0.38 10.76 -9.48
CA MET A 402 -0.65 9.45 -8.91
C MET A 402 0.62 8.65 -8.65
N ILE A 403 1.62 8.70 -9.54
CA ILE A 403 2.89 8.00 -9.33
C ILE A 403 3.65 8.59 -8.15
N GLN A 404 3.74 9.92 -8.07
CA GLN A 404 4.41 10.59 -6.94
C GLN A 404 3.73 10.28 -5.61
N ARG A 405 2.40 10.42 -5.56
CA ARG A 405 1.63 10.15 -4.34
C ARG A 405 1.63 8.68 -3.96
N ASN A 406 1.62 7.75 -4.91
CA ASN A 406 1.75 6.32 -4.62
C ASN A 406 3.13 5.97 -4.04
N GLN A 407 4.18 6.64 -4.53
CA GLN A 407 5.50 6.51 -3.93
C GLN A 407 5.54 7.07 -2.51
N ALA A 408 5.04 8.28 -2.30
CA ALA A 408 4.94 8.89 -0.96
C ALA A 408 4.11 8.02 0.01
N TYR A 409 2.99 7.48 -0.46
CA TYR A 409 2.15 6.60 0.33
C TYR A 409 2.81 5.26 0.64
N SER A 410 3.55 4.69 -0.32
CA SER A 410 4.37 3.50 -0.08
C SER A 410 5.44 3.74 1.00
N ASN A 411 6.07 4.92 0.99
CA ASN A 411 7.05 5.35 1.98
C ASN A 411 6.41 5.54 3.37
N LEU A 412 5.25 6.20 3.44
CA LEU A 412 4.46 6.33 4.67
C LEU A 412 4.16 4.96 5.29
N VAL A 413 3.61 4.04 4.50
CA VAL A 413 3.26 2.69 5.00
C VAL A 413 4.51 1.93 5.46
N GLU A 414 5.67 2.16 4.84
CA GLU A 414 6.93 1.55 5.27
C GLU A 414 7.37 2.03 6.66
N VAL A 415 7.28 3.33 6.91
CA VAL A 415 7.65 3.94 8.18
C VAL A 415 6.66 3.57 9.29
N MET A 416 5.36 3.60 9.00
CA MET A 416 4.31 3.38 10.00
C MET A 416 4.13 1.89 10.34
N PHE A 417 4.47 0.98 9.43
CA PHE A 417 4.28 -0.46 9.59
C PHE A 417 5.57 -1.25 9.33
N PRO A 418 6.66 -0.99 10.07
CA PRO A 418 8.01 -1.45 9.71
C PRO A 418 8.18 -2.96 9.73
N HIS A 419 7.41 -3.67 10.57
CA HIS A 419 7.48 -5.13 10.71
C HIS A 419 6.32 -5.88 10.08
N HIS A 420 5.26 -5.19 9.66
CA HIS A 420 4.10 -5.85 9.07
C HIS A 420 4.49 -6.56 7.77
N VAL A 421 3.84 -7.69 7.51
CA VAL A 421 3.92 -8.33 6.20
C VAL A 421 3.18 -7.46 5.19
N ARG A 422 3.91 -6.85 4.25
CA ARG A 422 3.33 -5.93 3.27
C ARG A 422 2.76 -6.69 2.07
N LEU A 423 1.44 -6.79 2.04
CA LEU A 423 0.70 -7.33 0.92
C LEU A 423 0.41 -6.24 -0.13
N SER A 424 0.12 -6.65 -1.36
CA SER A 424 -0.13 -5.74 -2.48
C SER A 424 -1.11 -6.33 -3.48
N ILE A 425 -1.93 -5.46 -4.06
CA ILE A 425 -2.83 -5.75 -5.18
C ILE A 425 -2.14 -5.69 -6.54
N HIS A 426 -0.91 -5.19 -6.59
CA HIS A 426 -0.12 -5.09 -7.81
C HIS A 426 0.75 -6.34 -7.98
N ALA A 427 1.00 -6.72 -9.24
CA ALA A 427 1.93 -7.79 -9.57
C ALA A 427 3.36 -7.36 -9.27
N HIS A 428 3.85 -7.66 -8.06
CA HIS A 428 5.26 -7.55 -7.72
C HIS A 428 6.00 -8.84 -8.04
N ASN A 429 7.31 -8.76 -8.23
CA ASN A 429 8.18 -9.92 -8.39
C ASN A 429 8.32 -10.76 -7.10
N ASN A 430 7.70 -10.36 -5.99
CA ASN A 430 7.71 -11.08 -4.71
C ASN A 430 9.11 -11.34 -4.12
N ILE A 431 10.12 -10.50 -4.41
CA ILE A 431 11.43 -10.52 -3.73
C ILE A 431 11.38 -9.86 -2.34
N GLY A 432 10.31 -9.12 -2.05
CA GLY A 432 10.21 -8.20 -0.92
C GLY A 432 10.48 -6.74 -1.32
N PRO A 433 10.08 -5.75 -0.51
CA PRO A 433 9.33 -5.90 0.74
C PRO A 433 7.83 -6.17 0.54
N LYS A 434 7.31 -6.05 -0.70
CA LYS A 434 5.89 -6.16 -1.03
C LYS A 434 5.57 -7.47 -1.75
N PHE A 435 4.48 -8.11 -1.35
CA PHE A 435 4.03 -9.40 -1.89
C PHE A 435 2.67 -9.29 -2.56
N GLY A 436 2.60 -9.62 -3.85
CA GLY A 436 1.36 -9.62 -4.63
C GLY A 436 0.39 -10.70 -4.15
N ILE A 437 -0.90 -10.39 -4.09
CA ILE A 437 -1.95 -11.33 -3.66
C ILE A 437 -3.10 -11.48 -4.67
N GLN A 438 -3.74 -12.65 -4.68
CA GLN A 438 -4.96 -12.93 -5.43
C GLN A 438 -6.18 -12.96 -4.49
N MET A 439 -6.78 -11.80 -4.26
CA MET A 439 -7.90 -11.68 -3.30
C MET A 439 -9.17 -12.41 -3.71
N LEU A 440 -9.41 -12.63 -5.01
CA LEU A 440 -10.64 -13.26 -5.51
C LEU A 440 -10.60 -14.79 -5.50
N GLY A 441 -9.42 -15.38 -5.26
CA GLY A 441 -9.23 -16.83 -5.25
C GLY A 441 -9.43 -17.49 -6.62
N SER A 442 -9.29 -18.82 -6.67
CA SER A 442 -9.36 -19.62 -7.91
C SER A 442 -10.79 -19.87 -8.42
N GLY A 443 -11.79 -19.52 -7.60
CA GLY A 443 -13.22 -19.61 -7.90
C GLY A 443 -13.73 -18.52 -8.85
N VAL A 444 -12.98 -17.43 -9.01
CA VAL A 444 -13.32 -16.31 -9.91
C VAL A 444 -12.36 -16.27 -11.09
N ARG A 445 -12.90 -16.22 -12.31
CA ARG A 445 -12.13 -16.12 -13.56
C ARG A 445 -12.23 -14.72 -14.15
N SER A 446 -11.09 -14.09 -14.44
CA SER A 446 -11.09 -12.83 -15.20
C SER A 446 -11.34 -13.10 -16.68
N THR A 447 -12.16 -12.24 -17.30
CA THR A 447 -12.42 -12.25 -18.73
C THR A 447 -12.68 -10.85 -19.25
N ASN A 448 -12.34 -10.59 -20.52
CA ASN A 448 -12.72 -9.39 -21.26
C ASN A 448 -13.75 -9.67 -22.38
N VAL A 449 -14.19 -10.93 -22.52
CA VAL A 449 -15.17 -11.36 -23.52
C VAL A 449 -16.20 -12.26 -22.83
N LEU A 450 -17.47 -12.06 -23.16
CA LEU A 450 -18.53 -13.00 -22.83
C LEU A 450 -18.94 -13.70 -24.13
N SER A 451 -18.43 -14.91 -24.37
CA SER A 451 -18.76 -15.62 -25.61
C SER A 451 -20.21 -16.11 -25.54
N PRO A 452 -20.94 -16.14 -26.67
CA PRO A 452 -22.36 -16.45 -26.65
C PRO A 452 -22.71 -17.90 -26.28
N ASP A 453 -21.76 -18.82 -26.46
CA ASP A 453 -21.83 -20.23 -26.08
C ASP A 453 -21.33 -20.51 -24.64
N GLY A 454 -20.84 -19.48 -23.94
CA GLY A 454 -20.17 -19.63 -22.65
C GLY A 454 -18.73 -20.18 -22.73
N GLY A 455 -18.20 -20.45 -23.92
CA GLY A 455 -16.79 -20.75 -24.23
C GLY A 455 -15.85 -19.56 -24.01
N LEU A 456 -15.57 -19.24 -22.75
CA LEU A 456 -14.88 -18.01 -22.37
C LEU A 456 -13.36 -18.07 -22.53
N VAL A 457 -12.79 -17.04 -23.15
CA VAL A 457 -11.34 -16.87 -23.38
C VAL A 457 -10.68 -16.26 -22.14
N LYS A 458 -9.46 -16.72 -21.83
CA LYS A 458 -8.66 -16.18 -20.71
C LYS A 458 -8.22 -14.74 -20.99
N PHE A 459 -8.18 -13.96 -19.92
CA PHE A 459 -7.55 -12.64 -19.86
C PHE A 459 -6.06 -12.69 -20.31
N CYS A 460 -5.64 -11.68 -21.07
CA CYS A 460 -4.25 -11.44 -21.46
C CYS A 460 -3.94 -9.94 -21.34
N ASP A 461 -4.04 -9.39 -20.13
CA ASP A 461 -3.53 -8.04 -19.83
C ASP A 461 -2.57 -8.17 -18.62
N GLU A 462 -1.28 -7.87 -18.84
CA GLU A 462 -0.19 -8.30 -17.97
C GLU A 462 0.06 -7.36 -16.76
N LEU A 463 -0.69 -6.27 -16.60
CA LEU A 463 -0.31 -5.18 -15.67
C LEU A 463 -0.98 -5.20 -14.28
N HIS A 464 -2.21 -5.72 -14.13
CA HIS A 464 -2.94 -5.67 -12.85
C HIS A 464 -3.68 -6.96 -12.52
N VAL A 465 -3.57 -7.39 -11.26
CA VAL A 465 -4.51 -8.35 -10.67
C VAL A 465 -5.90 -7.70 -10.72
N PRO A 466 -6.94 -8.37 -11.24
CA PRO A 466 -8.26 -7.78 -11.35
C PRO A 466 -8.80 -7.43 -9.96
N THR A 467 -9.09 -6.16 -9.72
CA THR A 467 -9.62 -5.69 -8.43
C THR A 467 -11.14 -5.50 -8.47
N PRO A 468 -11.84 -5.74 -7.34
CA PRO A 468 -13.29 -5.56 -7.23
C PRO A 468 -13.79 -4.17 -7.61
N TRP A 469 -13.04 -3.13 -7.28
CA TRP A 469 -13.48 -1.75 -7.48
C TRP A 469 -13.30 -1.22 -8.91
N HIS A 470 -12.73 -2.01 -9.81
CA HIS A 470 -12.58 -1.69 -11.23
C HIS A 470 -13.42 -2.59 -12.14
N ASN A 471 -14.23 -3.48 -11.57
CA ASN A 471 -14.94 -4.52 -12.29
C ASN A 471 -16.26 -4.86 -11.57
N CYS A 472 -17.02 -5.80 -12.13
CA CYS A 472 -18.16 -6.44 -11.49
C CYS A 472 -18.04 -7.96 -11.57
N ILE A 473 -18.72 -8.64 -10.64
CA ILE A 473 -18.88 -10.10 -10.68
C ILE A 473 -20.03 -10.46 -11.61
N VAL A 474 -19.83 -11.55 -12.34
CA VAL A 474 -20.81 -12.14 -13.26
C VAL A 474 -20.94 -13.63 -12.94
N GLU A 475 -22.17 -14.05 -12.69
CA GLU A 475 -22.59 -15.44 -12.63
C GLU A 475 -23.29 -15.79 -13.95
N ILE A 476 -22.94 -16.95 -14.52
CA ILE A 476 -23.54 -17.43 -15.76
C ILE A 476 -24.18 -18.78 -15.47
N GLU A 477 -25.47 -18.89 -15.79
CA GLU A 477 -26.24 -20.12 -15.63
C GLU A 477 -25.57 -21.30 -16.34
N GLY A 478 -25.44 -22.42 -15.62
CA GLY A 478 -24.77 -23.62 -16.13
C GLY A 478 -23.24 -23.60 -16.06
N HIS A 479 -22.60 -22.49 -15.65
CA HIS A 479 -21.15 -22.45 -15.46
C HIS A 479 -20.75 -22.58 -13.98
N PRO A 480 -19.74 -23.41 -13.65
CA PRO A 480 -19.36 -23.71 -12.27
C PRO A 480 -18.52 -22.63 -11.58
N LYS A 481 -18.12 -21.58 -12.30
CA LYS A 481 -17.26 -20.52 -11.77
C LYS A 481 -17.90 -19.16 -11.96
N LEU A 482 -17.54 -18.24 -11.07
CA LEU A 482 -17.85 -16.83 -11.22
C LEU A 482 -16.83 -16.17 -12.15
N TYR A 483 -17.23 -15.06 -12.74
CA TYR A 483 -16.39 -14.26 -13.61
C TYR A 483 -16.24 -12.84 -13.07
N ILE A 484 -15.11 -12.21 -13.36
CA ILE A 484 -14.89 -10.79 -13.12
C ILE A 484 -14.55 -10.07 -14.43
N THR A 485 -15.30 -9.02 -14.73
CA THR A 485 -15.18 -8.26 -15.98
C THR A 485 -15.72 -6.83 -15.79
N LYS A 486 -15.61 -5.99 -16.82
CA LYS A 486 -16.15 -4.63 -16.83
C LYS A 486 -17.66 -4.66 -17.08
N SER A 487 -18.41 -3.80 -16.38
CA SER A 487 -19.88 -3.70 -16.55
C SER A 487 -20.30 -3.49 -18.01
N SER A 488 -19.57 -2.67 -18.77
CA SER A 488 -19.82 -2.41 -20.20
C SER A 488 -19.82 -3.68 -21.07
N ILE A 489 -19.01 -4.68 -20.75
CA ILE A 489 -18.99 -5.96 -21.48
C ILE A 489 -20.29 -6.72 -21.23
N VAL A 490 -20.77 -6.73 -19.99
CA VAL A 490 -22.05 -7.35 -19.61
C VAL A 490 -23.22 -6.63 -20.27
N LEU A 491 -23.24 -5.30 -20.18
CA LEU A 491 -24.31 -4.48 -20.76
C LEU A 491 -24.36 -4.63 -22.29
N SER A 492 -23.21 -4.74 -22.96
CA SER A 492 -23.16 -5.04 -24.40
C SER A 492 -23.68 -6.44 -24.73
N ALA A 493 -23.35 -7.44 -23.93
CA ALA A 493 -23.84 -8.81 -24.11
C ALA A 493 -25.37 -8.91 -23.92
N LEU A 494 -25.93 -8.15 -22.98
CA LEU A 494 -27.38 -8.03 -22.78
C LEU A 494 -28.05 -7.28 -23.95
N ALA A 495 -27.46 -6.15 -24.39
CA ALA A 495 -28.00 -5.35 -25.49
C ALA A 495 -28.02 -6.08 -26.84
N THR A 496 -27.05 -6.97 -27.08
CA THR A 496 -26.98 -7.79 -28.30
C THR A 496 -27.89 -9.02 -28.26
N GLY A 497 -28.53 -9.32 -27.12
CA GLY A 497 -29.36 -10.52 -26.95
C GLY A 497 -28.56 -11.83 -26.83
N SER A 498 -27.23 -11.76 -26.71
CA SER A 498 -26.38 -12.93 -26.49
C SER A 498 -26.66 -13.59 -25.14
N PHE A 499 -27.07 -12.79 -24.15
CA PHE A 499 -27.49 -13.23 -22.83
C PHE A 499 -28.79 -12.53 -22.42
N THR A 500 -29.54 -13.16 -21.52
CA THR A 500 -30.63 -12.52 -20.76
C THR A 500 -30.27 -12.47 -19.27
N GLY A 501 -30.95 -11.64 -18.49
CA GLY A 501 -30.69 -11.49 -17.05
C GLY A 501 -30.44 -10.05 -16.65
N GLY A 502 -29.66 -9.84 -15.59
CA GLY A 502 -29.41 -8.50 -15.07
C GLY A 502 -28.69 -8.46 -13.72
N TRP A 503 -28.62 -7.26 -13.15
CA TRP A 503 -28.06 -7.02 -11.82
C TRP A 503 -28.99 -7.56 -10.73
N THR A 504 -28.47 -8.38 -9.84
CA THR A 504 -29.21 -9.07 -8.78
C THR A 504 -28.36 -9.21 -7.52
N GLY A 505 -28.88 -9.89 -6.50
CA GLY A 505 -28.19 -10.17 -5.24
C GLY A 505 -28.76 -9.39 -4.05
N THR A 506 -28.26 -9.73 -2.87
CA THR A 506 -28.69 -9.13 -1.60
C THR A 506 -27.56 -8.29 -1.00
N GLN A 507 -27.89 -7.43 -0.04
CA GLN A 507 -26.89 -6.70 0.73
C GLN A 507 -25.93 -7.63 1.48
N ALA A 508 -26.40 -8.79 1.96
CA ALA A 508 -25.59 -9.72 2.74
C ALA A 508 -24.45 -10.37 1.94
N THR A 509 -24.68 -10.61 0.65
CA THR A 509 -23.74 -11.30 -0.23
C THR A 509 -23.05 -10.38 -1.23
N GLY A 510 -23.47 -9.12 -1.30
CA GLY A 510 -23.15 -8.21 -2.39
C GLY A 510 -23.94 -8.52 -3.67
N ALA A 511 -24.18 -7.48 -4.46
CA ALA A 511 -24.89 -7.59 -5.74
C ALA A 511 -23.93 -7.93 -6.90
N HIS A 512 -24.44 -8.60 -7.93
CA HIS A 512 -23.68 -9.03 -9.11
C HIS A 512 -24.59 -9.19 -10.33
N PHE A 513 -24.00 -9.40 -11.51
CA PHE A 513 -24.78 -9.78 -12.69
C PHE A 513 -25.06 -11.28 -12.71
N TYR A 514 -26.32 -11.66 -12.91
CA TYR A 514 -26.71 -13.03 -13.25
C TYR A 514 -27.16 -13.09 -14.71
N LEU A 515 -26.52 -13.94 -15.50
CA LEU A 515 -26.74 -14.06 -16.94
C LEU A 515 -27.15 -15.49 -17.32
N ARG A 516 -28.09 -15.60 -18.26
CA ARG A 516 -28.45 -16.85 -18.94
C ARG A 516 -28.05 -16.78 -20.41
N PRO A 517 -27.24 -17.72 -20.92
CA PRO A 517 -26.94 -17.80 -22.34
C PRO A 517 -28.23 -17.90 -23.16
N SER A 518 -28.32 -17.15 -24.26
CA SER A 518 -29.49 -17.25 -25.14
C SER A 518 -29.47 -18.60 -25.88
N THR A 519 -30.51 -19.42 -25.72
CA THR A 519 -30.66 -20.71 -26.42
C THR A 519 -30.86 -20.56 -27.93
N SER A 520 -31.06 -19.34 -28.43
CA SER A 520 -31.24 -19.03 -29.84
C SER A 520 -30.03 -18.28 -30.40
N LEU A 521 -29.00 -19.00 -30.83
CA LEU A 521 -28.02 -18.45 -31.77
C LEU A 521 -27.78 -19.42 -32.93
N PRO A 522 -27.74 -18.93 -34.19
CA PRO A 522 -27.45 -19.75 -35.36
C PRO A 522 -26.06 -20.37 -35.24
N ALA A 523 -25.92 -21.61 -35.70
CA ALA A 523 -24.64 -22.32 -35.73
C ALA A 523 -23.53 -21.42 -36.30
N ALA A 524 -22.48 -21.18 -35.52
CA ALA A 524 -21.28 -20.53 -36.01
C ALA A 524 -20.70 -21.32 -37.20
N PRO A 525 -20.19 -20.68 -38.27
CA PRO A 525 -19.50 -21.38 -39.33
C PRO A 525 -18.29 -22.10 -38.72
N ARG A 526 -18.19 -23.41 -38.94
CA ARG A 526 -17.00 -24.20 -38.58
C ARG A 526 -15.76 -23.45 -39.07
N ALA A 527 -14.84 -23.16 -38.16
CA ALA A 527 -13.52 -22.70 -38.51
C ALA A 527 -12.90 -23.69 -39.50
N GLN A 528 -12.76 -23.28 -40.77
CA GLN A 528 -11.89 -23.99 -41.69
C GLN A 528 -10.49 -23.91 -41.10
N ALA A 529 -9.92 -25.08 -40.83
CA ALA A 529 -8.52 -25.23 -40.50
C ALA A 529 -7.70 -24.55 -41.60
N LEU A 530 -7.11 -23.40 -41.27
CA LEU A 530 -6.03 -22.83 -42.07
C LEU A 530 -4.86 -23.82 -41.97
N ALA A 531 -4.77 -24.64 -43.01
CA ALA A 531 -3.63 -25.51 -43.24
C ALA A 531 -2.36 -24.66 -43.24
N SER A 532 -1.38 -25.15 -42.49
CA SER A 532 0.00 -24.70 -42.44
C SER A 532 0.59 -24.50 -43.84
N ALA A 533 0.94 -23.25 -44.15
CA ALA A 533 1.86 -22.93 -45.25
C ALA A 533 3.28 -22.75 -44.67
N PRO A 534 4.33 -23.39 -45.24
CA PRO A 534 5.69 -23.32 -44.70
C PRO A 534 6.47 -22.10 -45.21
N LEU A 535 7.35 -21.61 -44.33
CA LEU A 535 8.67 -20.97 -44.54
C LEU A 535 8.91 -20.12 -45.80
N LEU A 536 9.23 -18.85 -45.58
CA LEU A 536 10.23 -18.12 -46.37
C LEU A 536 11.17 -17.35 -45.42
N MET A 537 12.40 -17.87 -45.30
CA MET A 537 13.58 -17.07 -44.97
C MET A 537 13.80 -16.07 -46.10
N GLU A 538 14.02 -14.79 -45.78
CA GLU A 538 14.97 -13.99 -46.55
C GLU A 538 15.56 -12.85 -45.71
N LYS A 539 16.82 -12.57 -46.02
CA LYS A 539 17.81 -11.75 -45.31
C LYS A 539 17.58 -10.26 -45.56
N ALA A 540 17.77 -9.43 -44.54
CA ALA A 540 18.73 -8.31 -44.47
C ALA A 540 18.52 -7.54 -43.16
#